data_AF-A0A820WX92-F1
#
_entry.id   AF-A0A820WX92-F1
#
_cell.length_a   1.000
_cell.length_b   1.000
_cell.length_c   1.000
_cell.angle_alpha   90.00
_cell.angle_beta   90.00
_cell.angle_gamma   90.00
#
_symmetry.space_group_name_H-M   'P 1'
#
loop_
_entity.id
_entity.type
_entity.pdbx_description
1 polymer ?
#
loop_
_entity_poly.entity_id
_entity_poly.type
_entity_poly.pdbx_seq_one_letter_code
_entity_poly.pdbx_strand_id
1 'polypeptide(L)'
;KLDLSDYKFFFLSHNFSQNSNVYPSIKKLNLSGNTHLSDYAFNRLVKSFPNIEALHLLGIPLRSSISTNENRTFLTFENVYSYFQQNQERFKALAISFDPSLSCDTQIKRLFIQSPPKLTYFHIDGTLNVSTLFHFLLVFDNTLETLIAGRLQLDHTGCQPLFDAISQYASNLKQLCVFLNTPLNLSAAQQQKILFPGISKRKVEFSI
;
A
#
# COMPACT_ATOMS: atom_id res chain seq x y z
N LYS A 1 -5.35 18.51 6.28
CA LYS A 1 -4.42 17.37 6.37
C LYS A 1 -3.98 17.31 7.83
N LEU A 2 -3.97 16.13 8.45
CA LEU A 2 -3.40 15.90 9.77
C LEU A 2 -2.26 14.89 9.64
N ASP A 3 -1.10 15.25 10.17
CA ASP A 3 0.09 14.40 10.16
C ASP A 3 0.50 14.07 11.59
N LEU A 4 0.50 12.78 11.92
CA LEU A 4 0.83 12.23 13.22
C LEU A 4 1.93 11.17 13.07
N SER A 5 2.77 11.25 12.02
CA SER A 5 3.83 10.29 11.78
C SER A 5 4.92 10.32 12.86
N ASP A 6 5.53 9.16 13.12
CA ASP A 6 6.65 8.95 14.06
C ASP A 6 6.40 9.41 15.52
N TYR A 7 5.14 9.60 15.91
CA TYR A 7 4.78 9.90 17.29
C TYR A 7 4.92 8.64 18.17
N LYS A 8 6.12 8.47 18.75
CA LYS A 8 6.49 7.34 19.65
C LYS A 8 5.57 7.18 20.87
N PHE A 9 4.75 8.17 21.20
CA PHE A 9 3.86 8.16 22.35
C PHE A 9 2.40 8.36 21.91
N PHE A 10 1.63 7.27 21.90
CA PHE A 10 0.20 7.31 21.63
C PHE A 10 -0.61 7.77 22.87
N PHE A 11 -0.41 9.03 23.29
CA PHE A 11 -1.33 9.76 24.18
C PHE A 11 -2.61 10.23 23.45
N LEU A 12 -2.71 10.00 22.14
CA LEU A 12 -3.86 10.40 21.35
C LEU A 12 -5.10 9.56 21.65
N SER A 13 -4.95 8.27 22.01
CA SER A 13 -6.13 7.48 22.39
C SER A 13 -6.80 8.09 23.62
N HIS A 14 -6.08 8.55 24.64
CA HIS A 14 -6.70 9.22 25.79
C HIS A 14 -7.39 10.54 25.40
N ASN A 15 -6.72 11.42 24.65
CA ASN A 15 -7.29 12.73 24.26
C ASN A 15 -8.47 12.63 23.27
N PHE A 16 -8.46 11.67 22.33
CA PHE A 16 -9.60 11.41 21.42
C PHE A 16 -10.63 10.43 22.00
N SER A 17 -10.29 9.66 23.05
CA SER A 17 -11.24 8.75 23.70
C SER A 17 -12.17 9.46 24.67
N GLN A 18 -11.67 10.51 25.32
CA GLN A 18 -12.44 11.27 26.32
C GLN A 18 -13.29 12.37 25.70
N ASN A 19 -12.81 13.00 24.62
CA ASN A 19 -13.56 14.02 23.90
C ASN A 19 -14.07 13.44 22.57
N SER A 20 -15.38 13.31 22.44
CA SER A 20 -16.13 12.93 21.23
C SER A 20 -16.03 13.97 20.10
N ASN A 21 -14.89 14.67 19.99
CA ASN A 21 -14.66 15.69 18.99
C ASN A 21 -14.52 15.02 17.61
N VAL A 22 -15.36 15.49 16.69
CA VAL A 22 -15.39 15.07 15.29
C VAL A 22 -14.81 16.22 14.46
N TYR A 23 -13.86 15.89 13.59
CA TYR A 23 -13.15 16.83 12.73
C TYR A 23 -13.44 16.50 11.26
N PRO A 24 -14.61 16.88 10.73
CA PRO A 24 -15.05 16.49 9.39
C PRO A 24 -14.25 17.13 8.25
N SER A 25 -13.47 18.18 8.53
CA SER A 25 -12.60 18.85 7.55
C SER A 25 -11.31 18.06 7.26
N ILE A 26 -10.94 17.10 8.11
CA ILE A 26 -9.74 16.29 7.92
C ILE A 26 -10.01 15.17 6.91
N LYS A 27 -9.41 15.33 5.73
CA LYS A 27 -9.50 14.38 4.61
C LYS A 27 -8.26 13.52 4.42
N LYS A 28 -7.12 13.93 4.97
CA LYS A 28 -5.83 13.24 4.83
C LYS A 28 -5.26 13.00 6.21
N LEU A 29 -5.00 11.74 6.53
CA LEU A 29 -4.44 11.31 7.81
C LEU A 29 -3.17 10.51 7.56
N ASN A 30 -2.05 10.99 8.11
CA ASN A 30 -0.79 10.25 8.10
C ASN A 30 -0.48 9.72 9.51
N LEU A 31 -0.40 8.40 9.63
CA LEU A 31 -0.03 7.69 10.86
C LEU A 31 1.27 6.88 10.67
N SER A 32 2.05 7.16 9.64
CA SER A 32 3.26 6.36 9.33
C SER A 32 4.25 6.35 10.51
N GLY A 33 4.99 5.26 10.70
CA GLY A 33 6.01 5.12 11.74
C GLY A 33 5.47 4.91 13.16
N ASN A 34 4.14 4.88 13.35
CA ASN A 34 3.54 4.61 14.65
C ASN A 34 3.52 3.11 14.97
N THR A 35 4.68 2.57 15.35
CA THR A 35 4.90 1.13 15.58
C THR A 35 4.07 0.52 16.71
N HIS A 36 3.51 1.34 17.60
CA HIS A 36 2.68 0.93 18.74
C HIS A 36 1.19 1.27 18.56
N LEU A 37 0.77 1.68 17.36
CA LEU A 37 -0.64 1.91 17.06
C LEU A 37 -1.42 0.60 17.23
N SER A 38 -2.50 0.63 18.03
CA SER A 38 -3.39 -0.51 18.24
C SER A 38 -4.69 -0.40 17.44
N ASP A 39 -5.39 -1.53 17.25
CA ASP A 39 -6.75 -1.54 16.68
C ASP A 39 -7.68 -0.56 17.42
N TYR A 40 -7.64 -0.54 18.75
CA TYR A 40 -8.45 0.36 19.58
C TYR A 40 -8.16 1.84 19.27
N ALA A 41 -6.87 2.21 19.27
CA ALA A 41 -6.45 3.58 19.03
C ALA A 41 -6.76 4.02 17.58
N PHE A 42 -6.52 3.15 16.61
CA PHE A 42 -6.87 3.39 15.20
C PHE A 42 -8.37 3.63 15.04
N ASN A 43 -9.20 2.76 15.62
CA ASN A 43 -10.67 2.86 15.52
C ASN A 43 -11.21 4.13 16.18
N ARG A 44 -10.59 4.59 17.27
CA ARG A 44 -10.92 5.88 17.88
C ARG A 44 -10.55 7.05 16.95
N LEU A 45 -9.35 7.05 16.39
CA LEU A 45 -8.91 8.10 15.48
C LEU A 45 -9.81 8.22 14.25
N VAL A 46 -10.06 7.11 13.55
CA VAL A 46 -10.88 7.15 12.32
C VAL A 46 -12.33 7.53 12.58
N LYS A 47 -12.86 7.31 13.80
CA LYS A 47 -14.17 7.85 14.22
C LYS A 47 -14.16 9.38 14.36
N SER A 48 -13.06 9.96 14.84
CA SER A 48 -12.90 11.41 14.92
C SER A 48 -12.71 12.08 13.55
N PHE A 49 -12.37 11.32 12.50
CA PHE A 49 -12.11 11.84 11.15
C PHE A 49 -13.01 11.14 10.11
N PRO A 50 -14.32 11.44 10.08
CA PRO A 50 -15.28 10.67 9.30
C PRO A 50 -15.14 10.82 7.78
N ASN A 51 -14.39 11.82 7.28
CA ASN A 51 -14.27 12.13 5.85
C ASN A 51 -12.87 11.87 5.28
N ILE A 52 -12.14 10.90 5.85
CA ILE A 52 -10.82 10.52 5.31
C ILE A 52 -10.97 9.99 3.87
N GLU A 53 -10.21 10.62 2.97
CA GLU A 53 -10.00 10.24 1.57
C GLU A 53 -8.57 9.70 1.34
N ALA A 54 -7.62 10.03 2.23
CA ALA A 54 -6.23 9.58 2.15
C ALA A 54 -5.71 9.09 3.49
N LEU A 55 -5.17 7.87 3.53
CA LEU A 55 -4.65 7.23 4.74
C LEU A 55 -3.24 6.68 4.50
N HIS A 56 -2.28 7.09 5.33
CA HIS A 56 -0.91 6.60 5.26
C HIS A 56 -0.54 5.84 6.55
N LEU A 57 -0.09 4.60 6.39
CA LEU A 57 0.21 3.61 7.43
C LEU A 57 1.59 2.94 7.20
N LEU A 58 2.52 3.64 6.56
CA LEU A 58 3.86 3.08 6.28
C LEU A 58 4.64 2.90 7.58
N GLY A 59 5.51 1.89 7.68
CA GLY A 59 6.31 1.65 8.87
C GLY A 59 5.49 1.25 10.11
N ILE A 60 4.24 0.82 9.93
CA ILE A 60 3.42 0.24 10.99
C ILE A 60 3.44 -1.30 10.82
N PRO A 61 3.92 -2.08 11.79
CA PRO A 61 4.01 -3.53 11.67
C PRO A 61 2.62 -4.15 11.85
N LEU A 62 1.84 -4.20 10.76
CA LEU A 62 0.55 -4.89 10.78
C LEU A 62 0.75 -6.35 11.14
N ARG A 63 -0.14 -6.88 11.98
CA ARG A 63 -0.12 -8.29 12.38
C ARG A 63 -1.40 -9.01 11.99
N SER A 64 -1.26 -10.27 11.64
CA SER A 64 -2.37 -11.17 11.38
C SER A 64 -3.05 -11.56 12.68
N SER A 65 -4.38 -11.53 12.66
CA SER A 65 -5.24 -11.85 13.79
C SER A 65 -5.28 -13.37 13.99
N ILE A 66 -4.22 -13.98 14.52
CA ILE A 66 -4.18 -15.44 14.75
C ILE A 66 -4.74 -15.82 16.13
N SER A 67 -4.88 -14.88 17.08
CA SER A 67 -5.48 -15.19 18.39
C SER A 67 -6.60 -14.23 18.81
N THR A 68 -7.71 -14.85 19.20
CA THR A 68 -8.83 -14.27 19.93
C THR A 68 -8.46 -14.23 21.42
N ASN A 69 -8.26 -13.04 21.97
CA ASN A 69 -8.87 -12.55 23.21
C ASN A 69 -8.08 -11.34 23.74
N GLU A 70 -8.82 -10.22 23.80
CA GLU A 70 -8.69 -9.03 24.64
C GLU A 70 -7.32 -8.31 24.77
N ASN A 71 -7.35 -7.01 24.46
CA ASN A 71 -6.24 -6.04 24.52
C ASN A 71 -5.10 -6.23 23.51
N ARG A 72 -5.45 -6.20 22.21
CA ARG A 72 -4.45 -6.05 21.14
C ARG A 72 -3.71 -4.73 21.29
N THR A 73 -2.41 -4.82 21.53
CA THR A 73 -1.47 -3.68 21.63
C THR A 73 -0.87 -3.29 20.28
N PHE A 74 -1.44 -3.80 19.18
CA PHE A 74 -0.95 -3.62 17.82
C PHE A 74 -2.13 -3.49 16.84
N LEU A 75 -1.86 -2.87 15.69
CA LEU A 75 -2.78 -2.70 14.59
C LEU A 75 -2.75 -3.97 13.72
N THR A 76 -3.92 -4.51 13.43
CA THR A 76 -4.04 -5.72 12.62
C THR A 76 -4.39 -5.38 11.17
N PHE A 77 -3.95 -6.25 10.26
CA PHE A 77 -4.37 -6.17 8.86
C PHE A 77 -5.91 -6.26 8.75
N GLU A 78 -6.55 -7.15 9.53
CA GLU A 78 -8.01 -7.33 9.50
C GLU A 78 -8.78 -6.06 9.91
N ASN A 79 -8.26 -5.29 10.85
CA ASN A 79 -8.91 -4.04 11.28
C ASN A 79 -8.78 -2.96 10.19
N VAL A 80 -7.59 -2.82 9.59
CA VAL A 80 -7.37 -1.89 8.46
C VAL A 80 -8.18 -2.30 7.23
N TYR A 81 -8.19 -3.60 6.90
CA TYR A 81 -8.99 -4.19 5.84
C TYR A 81 -10.47 -3.86 6.04
N SER A 82 -11.02 -4.17 7.21
CA SER A 82 -12.44 -3.91 7.53
C SER A 82 -12.79 -2.44 7.38
N TYR A 83 -11.93 -1.54 7.88
CA TYR A 83 -12.12 -0.11 7.73
C TYR A 83 -12.05 0.34 6.26
N PHE A 84 -11.11 -0.20 5.48
CA PHE A 84 -10.97 0.14 4.07
C PHE A 84 -12.20 -0.32 3.27
N GLN A 85 -12.68 -1.55 3.46
CA GLN A 85 -13.87 -2.07 2.77
C GLN A 85 -15.11 -1.20 3.02
N GLN A 86 -15.35 -0.79 4.27
CA GLN A 86 -16.48 0.07 4.63
C GLN A 86 -16.45 1.46 3.98
N ASN A 87 -15.28 1.90 3.52
CA ASN A 87 -15.02 3.26 3.09
C ASN A 87 -14.38 3.35 1.70
N GLN A 88 -14.36 2.24 0.96
CA GLN A 88 -13.56 2.11 -0.26
C GLN A 88 -13.93 3.14 -1.32
N GLU A 89 -15.22 3.45 -1.46
CA GLU A 89 -15.75 4.38 -2.47
C GLU A 89 -15.24 5.83 -2.33
N ARG A 90 -14.83 6.25 -1.13
CA ARG A 90 -14.31 7.60 -0.89
C ARG A 90 -12.79 7.68 -0.88
N PHE A 91 -12.11 6.54 -0.81
CA PHE A 91 -10.65 6.52 -0.73
C PHE A 91 -10.03 6.86 -2.08
N LYS A 92 -9.12 7.83 -2.05
CA LYS A 92 -8.32 8.28 -3.20
C LYS A 92 -6.85 7.94 -3.04
N ALA A 93 -6.36 7.82 -1.80
CA ALA A 93 -4.97 7.52 -1.55
C ALA A 93 -4.78 6.56 -0.38
N LEU A 94 -3.95 5.54 -0.59
CA LEU A 94 -3.54 4.61 0.45
C LEU A 94 -2.02 4.43 0.43
N ALA A 95 -1.38 4.52 1.58
CA ALA A 95 -0.02 4.04 1.79
C ALA A 95 -0.03 3.03 2.93
N ILE A 96 0.52 1.83 2.74
CA ILE A 96 0.40 0.75 3.70
C ILE A 96 1.61 -0.17 3.68
N SER A 97 2.13 -0.50 4.87
CA SER A 97 3.03 -1.64 5.07
C SER A 97 2.20 -2.87 5.43
N PHE A 98 2.43 -3.99 4.77
CA PHE A 98 1.70 -5.24 5.03
C PHE A 98 2.35 -6.06 6.15
N ASP A 99 1.62 -7.06 6.65
CA ASP A 99 2.16 -8.00 7.63
C ASP A 99 3.31 -8.80 6.99
N PRO A 100 4.54 -8.74 7.54
CA PRO A 100 5.69 -9.45 7.00
C PRO A 100 5.62 -10.97 7.15
N SER A 101 4.74 -11.50 8.02
CA SER A 101 4.53 -12.94 8.19
C SER A 101 3.65 -13.56 7.10
N LEU A 102 2.98 -12.73 6.29
CA LEU A 102 2.10 -13.17 5.21
C LEU A 102 2.60 -12.64 3.86
N SER A 103 2.27 -13.34 2.78
CA SER A 103 2.52 -12.84 1.42
C SER A 103 1.78 -11.52 1.19
N CYS A 104 2.50 -10.52 0.70
CA CYS A 104 1.94 -9.23 0.32
C CYS A 104 0.91 -9.38 -0.80
N ASP A 105 1.16 -10.27 -1.77
CA ASP A 105 0.25 -10.58 -2.87
C ASP A 105 -1.13 -11.03 -2.36
N THR A 106 -1.15 -11.93 -1.38
CA THR A 106 -2.41 -12.42 -0.77
C THR A 106 -3.15 -11.30 -0.05
N GLN A 107 -2.43 -10.47 0.72
CA GLN A 107 -3.06 -9.38 1.46
C GLN A 107 -3.66 -8.31 0.54
N ILE A 108 -2.97 -7.93 -0.54
CA ILE A 108 -3.50 -6.94 -1.49
C ILE A 108 -4.66 -7.52 -2.29
N LYS A 109 -4.59 -8.77 -2.76
CA LYS A 109 -5.73 -9.44 -3.43
C LYS A 109 -6.97 -9.42 -2.55
N ARG A 110 -6.80 -9.67 -1.24
CA ARG A 110 -7.90 -9.54 -0.26
C ARG A 110 -8.41 -8.11 -0.16
N LEU A 111 -7.51 -7.11 -0.11
CA LEU A 111 -7.88 -5.70 0.01
C LEU A 111 -8.78 -5.19 -1.13
N PHE A 112 -8.70 -5.78 -2.32
CA PHE A 112 -9.46 -5.35 -3.50
C PHE A 112 -10.44 -6.42 -4.03
N ILE A 113 -10.82 -7.40 -3.21
CA ILE A 113 -11.65 -8.52 -3.66
C ILE A 113 -13.11 -8.13 -3.94
N GLN A 114 -13.66 -7.15 -3.22
CA GLN A 114 -15.10 -6.85 -3.27
C GLN A 114 -15.47 -5.78 -4.30
N SER A 115 -14.56 -4.86 -4.63
CA SER A 115 -14.83 -3.76 -5.55
C SER A 115 -13.52 -3.21 -6.12
N PRO A 116 -13.55 -2.66 -7.36
CA PRO A 116 -12.39 -2.00 -7.92
C PRO A 116 -12.07 -0.73 -7.12
N PRO A 117 -10.82 -0.55 -6.65
CA PRO A 117 -10.40 0.64 -5.94
C PRO A 117 -10.38 1.87 -6.86
N LYS A 118 -10.89 3.00 -6.36
CA LYS A 118 -10.82 4.32 -7.03
C LYS A 118 -9.62 5.14 -6.57
N LEU A 119 -8.51 4.46 -6.22
CA LEU A 119 -7.32 5.13 -5.72
C LEU A 119 -6.59 5.82 -6.88
N THR A 120 -6.26 7.08 -6.71
CA THR A 120 -5.32 7.80 -7.59
C THR A 120 -3.88 7.65 -7.11
N TYR A 121 -3.66 7.32 -5.83
CA TYR A 121 -2.34 7.07 -5.25
C TYR A 121 -2.33 5.77 -4.45
N PHE A 122 -1.37 4.90 -4.73
CA PHE A 122 -1.15 3.70 -3.94
C PHE A 122 0.33 3.47 -3.66
N HIS A 123 0.69 3.38 -2.38
CA HIS A 123 2.04 3.05 -1.93
C HIS A 123 2.00 1.78 -1.08
N ILE A 124 2.69 0.76 -1.57
CA ILE A 124 2.83 -0.55 -0.97
C ILE A 124 4.25 -0.67 -0.43
N ASP A 125 4.40 -0.84 0.87
CA ASP A 125 5.65 -1.28 1.48
C ASP A 125 5.58 -2.79 1.73
N GLY A 126 6.22 -3.55 0.84
CA GLY A 126 6.20 -5.01 0.81
C GLY A 126 6.85 -5.55 -0.47
N THR A 127 6.96 -6.88 -0.55
CA THR A 127 7.46 -7.58 -1.75
C THR A 127 6.29 -8.14 -2.55
N LEU A 128 6.21 -7.81 -3.84
CA LEU A 128 5.17 -8.24 -4.77
C LEU A 128 5.73 -9.05 -5.91
N ASN A 129 4.95 -10.00 -6.42
CA ASN A 129 5.25 -10.61 -7.72
C ASN A 129 4.75 -9.73 -8.87
N VAL A 130 5.46 -9.80 -10.01
CA VAL A 130 5.06 -9.11 -11.26
C VAL A 130 3.63 -9.45 -11.68
N SER A 131 3.23 -10.72 -11.59
CA SER A 131 1.88 -11.17 -11.94
C SER A 131 0.78 -10.51 -11.10
N THR A 132 1.05 -10.26 -9.81
CA THR A 132 0.12 -9.60 -8.91
C THR A 132 0.04 -8.11 -9.22
N LEU A 133 1.17 -7.45 -9.52
CA LEU A 133 1.21 -6.06 -9.96
C LEU A 133 0.43 -5.85 -11.28
N PHE A 134 0.63 -6.76 -12.25
CA PHE A 134 -0.14 -6.80 -13.50
C PHE A 134 -1.65 -6.88 -13.24
N HIS A 135 -2.08 -7.81 -12.38
CA HIS A 135 -3.48 -7.96 -12.02
C HIS A 135 -4.06 -6.68 -11.39
N PHE A 136 -3.27 -5.96 -10.59
CA PHE A 136 -3.74 -4.71 -10.01
C PHE A 136 -3.93 -3.61 -11.04
N LEU A 137 -3.00 -3.43 -11.97
CA LEU A 137 -3.15 -2.42 -13.02
C LEU A 137 -4.45 -2.61 -13.82
N LEU A 138 -4.89 -3.85 -14.00
CA LEU A 138 -6.20 -4.16 -14.57
C LEU A 138 -7.36 -3.75 -13.65
N VAL A 139 -7.27 -4.07 -12.36
CA VAL A 139 -8.33 -3.84 -11.36
C VAL A 139 -8.52 -2.36 -11.02
N PHE A 140 -7.49 -1.53 -11.15
CA PHE A 140 -7.57 -0.09 -10.90
C PHE A 140 -8.33 0.69 -12.00
N ASP A 141 -8.76 0.03 -13.09
CA ASP A 141 -9.57 0.61 -14.18
C ASP A 141 -9.12 2.02 -14.58
N ASN A 142 -7.81 2.17 -14.78
CA ASN A 142 -7.18 3.43 -15.19
C ASN A 142 -7.38 4.61 -14.20
N THR A 143 -7.75 4.40 -12.94
CA THR A 143 -7.89 5.48 -11.94
C THR A 143 -6.56 5.90 -11.31
N LEU A 144 -5.57 5.00 -11.33
CA LEU A 144 -4.31 5.18 -10.63
C LEU A 144 -3.38 6.15 -11.35
N GLU A 145 -2.98 7.23 -10.68
CA GLU A 145 -2.01 8.20 -11.20
C GLU A 145 -0.60 7.95 -10.68
N THR A 146 -0.48 7.41 -9.47
CA THR A 146 0.81 7.13 -8.82
C THR A 146 0.79 5.77 -8.14
N LEU A 147 1.77 4.94 -8.49
CA LEU A 147 2.02 3.65 -7.87
C LEU A 147 3.45 3.59 -7.35
N ILE A 148 3.60 3.35 -6.05
CA ILE A 148 4.88 3.05 -5.43
C ILE A 148 4.76 1.64 -4.89
N ALA A 149 5.50 0.69 -5.46
CA ALA A 149 5.60 -0.65 -4.92
C ALA A 149 7.02 -0.85 -4.42
N GLY A 150 7.15 -1.24 -3.14
CA GLY A 150 8.42 -1.47 -2.47
C GLY A 150 9.32 -2.40 -3.26
N ARG A 151 9.22 -3.71 -3.07
CA ARG A 151 10.07 -4.66 -3.79
C ARG A 151 9.26 -5.40 -4.83
N LEU A 152 9.71 -5.42 -6.08
CA LEU A 152 9.16 -6.26 -7.13
C LEU A 152 10.05 -7.49 -7.30
N GLN A 153 9.51 -8.65 -6.98
CA GLN A 153 10.11 -9.94 -7.27
C GLN A 153 9.80 -10.29 -8.72
N LEU A 154 10.87 -10.33 -9.52
CA LEU A 154 10.79 -10.71 -10.93
C LEU A 154 10.73 -12.24 -11.04
N ASP A 155 9.83 -12.72 -11.91
CA ASP A 155 9.85 -14.10 -12.35
C ASP A 155 10.69 -14.24 -13.63
N HIS A 156 10.64 -15.43 -14.26
CA HIS A 156 11.37 -15.74 -15.49
C HIS A 156 10.95 -14.88 -16.70
N THR A 157 9.82 -14.18 -16.64
CA THR A 157 9.32 -13.29 -17.70
C THR A 157 9.86 -11.87 -17.57
N GLY A 158 10.47 -11.52 -16.43
CA GLY A 158 11.05 -10.21 -16.18
C GLY A 158 10.01 -9.09 -16.13
N CYS A 159 10.37 -7.90 -16.62
CA CYS A 159 9.49 -6.72 -16.57
C CYS A 159 8.58 -6.57 -17.81
N GLN A 160 8.70 -7.41 -18.85
CA GLN A 160 7.91 -7.23 -20.09
C GLN A 160 6.40 -7.19 -19.82
N PRO A 161 5.80 -8.16 -19.10
CA PRO A 161 4.35 -8.17 -18.89
C PRO A 161 3.85 -6.94 -18.12
N LEU A 162 4.71 -6.39 -17.25
CA LEU A 162 4.41 -5.16 -16.52
C LEU A 162 4.34 -3.97 -17.47
N PHE A 163 5.33 -3.78 -18.34
CA PHE A 163 5.35 -2.68 -19.29
C PHE A 163 4.19 -2.76 -20.29
N ASP A 164 3.87 -3.96 -20.78
CA ASP A 164 2.74 -4.18 -21.67
C ASP A 164 1.41 -3.80 -20.98
N ALA A 165 1.22 -4.21 -19.72
CA ALA A 165 0.04 -3.81 -18.96
C ALA A 165 -0.05 -2.31 -18.71
N ILE A 166 1.06 -1.66 -18.38
CA ILE A 166 1.06 -0.21 -18.16
C ILE A 166 0.64 0.50 -19.45
N SER A 167 1.23 0.10 -20.59
CA SER A 167 0.92 0.68 -21.88
C SER A 167 -0.54 0.47 -22.30
N GLN A 168 -1.15 -0.65 -21.89
CA GLN A 168 -2.50 -1.01 -22.32
C GLN A 168 -3.59 -0.52 -21.36
N TYR A 169 -3.35 -0.54 -20.05
CA TYR A 169 -4.39 -0.40 -19.03
C TYR A 169 -4.18 0.76 -18.06
N ALA A 170 -2.99 1.37 -18.03
CA ALA A 170 -2.63 2.38 -17.03
C ALA A 170 -2.30 3.73 -17.68
N SER A 171 -3.10 4.18 -18.65
CA SER A 171 -2.89 5.45 -19.38
C SER A 171 -2.86 6.70 -18.49
N ASN A 172 -3.52 6.69 -17.33
CA ASN A 172 -3.49 7.78 -16.35
C ASN A 172 -2.31 7.69 -15.38
N LEU A 173 -1.53 6.59 -15.41
CA LEU A 173 -0.38 6.41 -14.52
C LEU A 173 0.74 7.35 -14.93
N LYS A 174 0.95 8.38 -14.12
CA LYS A 174 1.98 9.41 -14.30
C LYS A 174 3.30 9.00 -13.65
N GLN A 175 3.24 8.24 -12.58
CA GLN A 175 4.41 7.85 -11.80
C GLN A 175 4.33 6.39 -11.36
N LEU A 176 5.36 5.62 -11.71
CA LEU A 176 5.62 4.28 -11.20
C LEU A 176 7.00 4.25 -10.53
N CYS A 177 7.04 3.87 -9.26
CA CYS A 177 8.27 3.62 -8.53
C CYS A 177 8.29 2.16 -8.07
N VAL A 178 9.33 1.42 -8.46
CA VAL A 178 9.50 0.00 -8.13
C VAL A 178 10.97 -0.25 -7.79
N PHE A 179 11.24 -0.95 -6.68
CA PHE A 179 12.59 -1.46 -6.42
C PHE A 179 12.68 -2.89 -6.93
N LEU A 180 13.52 -3.12 -7.93
CA LEU A 180 13.64 -4.39 -8.62
C LEU A 180 14.55 -5.33 -7.82
N ASN A 181 13.98 -6.35 -7.19
CA ASN A 181 14.76 -7.34 -6.48
C ASN A 181 15.19 -8.44 -7.46
N THR A 182 16.36 -8.25 -8.09
CA THR A 182 16.91 -9.24 -9.01
C THR A 182 17.53 -10.42 -8.25
N PRO A 183 17.36 -11.67 -8.72
CA PRO A 183 18.08 -12.80 -8.16
C PRO A 183 19.59 -12.56 -8.22
N LEU A 184 20.28 -12.69 -7.07
CA LEU A 184 21.73 -12.44 -6.92
C LEU A 184 22.61 -13.33 -7.82
N ASN A 185 22.06 -14.40 -8.39
CA ASN A 185 22.80 -15.42 -9.14
C ASN A 185 22.84 -15.18 -10.66
N LEU A 186 22.41 -14.00 -11.13
CA LEU A 186 22.37 -13.68 -12.55
C LEU A 186 23.52 -12.78 -12.95
N SER A 187 24.14 -13.06 -14.09
CA SER A 187 25.13 -12.16 -14.70
C SER A 187 24.49 -10.80 -15.06
N ALA A 188 25.31 -9.75 -15.13
CA ALA A 188 24.83 -8.40 -15.51
C ALA A 188 24.07 -8.39 -16.86
N ALA A 189 24.49 -9.22 -17.83
CA ALA A 189 23.81 -9.35 -19.11
C ALA A 189 22.42 -10.02 -18.98
N GLN A 190 22.29 -11.01 -18.10
CA GLN A 190 21.00 -11.65 -17.80
C GLN A 190 20.07 -10.69 -17.04
N GLN A 191 20.60 -9.95 -16.07
CA GLN A 191 19.84 -8.91 -15.35
C GLN A 191 19.32 -7.85 -16.32
N GLN A 192 20.17 -7.32 -17.22
CA GLN A 192 19.74 -6.32 -18.20
C GLN A 192 18.65 -6.85 -19.15
N LYS A 193 18.74 -8.11 -19.58
CA LYS A 193 17.73 -8.73 -20.45
C LYS A 193 16.38 -8.95 -19.73
N ILE A 194 16.39 -9.20 -18.43
CA ILE A 194 15.18 -9.43 -17.61
C ILE A 194 14.52 -8.10 -17.22
N LEU A 195 15.33 -7.09 -16.89
CA LEU A 195 14.84 -5.76 -16.53
C LEU A 195 14.31 -5.00 -17.76
N PHE A 196 14.99 -5.16 -18.90
CA PHE A 196 14.69 -4.42 -20.13
C PHE A 196 14.65 -5.31 -21.38
N PRO A 197 13.72 -6.29 -21.43
CA PRO A 197 13.52 -7.08 -22.63
C PRO A 197 13.20 -6.15 -23.81
N GLY A 198 14.01 -6.21 -24.88
CA GLY A 198 13.79 -5.43 -26.10
C GLY A 198 14.33 -3.99 -26.12
N ILE A 199 14.87 -3.44 -25.02
CA ILE A 199 15.54 -2.13 -25.06
C ILE A 199 16.97 -2.31 -25.57
N SER A 200 17.14 -2.33 -26.90
CA SER A 200 18.49 -2.26 -27.47
C SER A 200 19.05 -0.83 -27.51
N LYS A 201 18.22 0.24 -27.53
CA LYS A 201 18.70 1.63 -27.79
C LYS A 201 17.82 2.81 -27.33
N ARG A 202 17.05 2.74 -26.23
CA ARG A 202 16.35 3.96 -25.70
C ARG A 202 16.64 4.19 -24.23
N LYS A 203 17.18 5.38 -23.92
CA LYS A 203 17.36 5.90 -22.56
C LYS A 203 15.98 6.07 -21.92
N VAL A 204 15.62 5.13 -21.07
CA VAL A 204 14.63 5.34 -20.00
C VAL A 204 15.47 5.45 -18.73
N GLU A 205 15.29 6.53 -17.97
CA GLU A 205 15.98 6.72 -16.70
C GLU A 205 15.32 5.81 -15.65
N PHE A 206 16.06 4.78 -15.24
CA PHE A 206 15.71 3.95 -14.10
C PHE A 206 16.60 4.37 -12.93
N SER A 207 16.00 4.70 -11.79
CA SER A 207 16.74 4.81 -10.54
C SER A 207 16.84 3.39 -9.96
N ILE A 208 18.06 2.85 -9.91
CA ILE A 208 18.42 1.59 -9.23
C ILE A 208 18.74 1.92 -7.78
#